data_AF-A0A0H2S5N3-F1
#
_entry.id   AF-A0A0H2S5N3-F1
#
_cell.length_a   1.000
_cell.length_b   1.000
_cell.length_c   1.000
_cell.angle_alpha   90.00
_cell.angle_beta   90.00
_cell.angle_gamma   90.00
#
_symmetry.space_group_name_H-M   'P 1'
#
loop_
_entity.id
_entity.type
_entity.pdbx_description
1 polymer ?
#
loop_
_entity_poly.entity_id
_entity_poly.type
_entity_poly.pdbx_seq_one_letter_code
_entity_poly.pdbx_strand_id
1 'polypeptide(L)'
;MDSSNFNCDYLGNHSSCIDPISVGNPQHLNFIKIEEPCADSHRVYHRFQRSDTCGTCSSSSDSGVVQKPVQLILNSENTFKTLKNDDAFTTWIDLKQRFATKAYELRNSIIFFEDIARTLPASSVARTLCRSLQDQILPQLEFINKIVLSELRHAQSTGGILSLKKTDYPAEEIISRYRHLQRVLRRLEMSLEDMNMDASYKPTARVLPIRDSSHSEARLFETFSPFRSEILLNSMHHMDAIITVLRSPRLRKGLEKVRYNQEYSRSTFMNIATIATFFSSVTATTLQYSYSQTSTSQELWTYVNGVWFASLVFSIASAANSFLGVALFQRPEYYGHSSLSEYRLIRFWFDKCPMFFLIISGSLFGIGLCLFSVSSNQAYYTRLITIILTGAHAVFIVAIILMASIRFVRLLVPNTFYIFCPSWEEDDMN
;
A
#
# COMPACT_ATOMS: atom_id res chain seq x y z
N MET A 1 -52.74 -3.94 -63.12
CA MET A 1 -53.00 -5.38 -63.18
C MET A 1 -52.01 -6.06 -62.24
N ASP A 2 -52.32 -6.49 -61.02
CA ASP A 2 -53.47 -6.30 -60.15
C ASP A 2 -52.93 -6.34 -58.71
N SER A 3 -53.44 -5.40 -57.91
CA SER A 3 -53.20 -5.22 -56.49
C SER A 3 -54.08 -6.18 -55.69
N SER A 4 -53.48 -7.12 -54.97
CA SER A 4 -54.16 -7.91 -53.95
C SER A 4 -53.99 -7.25 -52.58
N ASN A 5 -55.06 -6.55 -52.16
CA ASN A 5 -55.34 -6.13 -50.80
C ASN A 5 -55.46 -7.35 -49.87
N PHE A 6 -54.84 -7.28 -48.70
CA PHE A 6 -55.25 -8.08 -47.55
C PHE A 6 -55.57 -7.14 -46.38
N ASN A 7 -56.86 -7.12 -46.05
CA ASN A 7 -57.47 -6.46 -44.92
C ASN A 7 -57.17 -7.26 -43.64
N CYS A 8 -56.74 -6.60 -42.58
CA CYS A 8 -56.93 -7.08 -41.21
C CYS A 8 -57.43 -5.92 -40.37
N ASP A 9 -58.72 -6.00 -40.03
CA ASP A 9 -59.43 -5.12 -39.14
C ASP A 9 -59.74 -5.91 -37.85
N TYR A 10 -59.63 -5.23 -36.70
CA TYR A 10 -60.27 -5.50 -35.40
C TYR A 10 -59.75 -6.62 -34.46
N LEU A 11 -59.01 -6.23 -33.40
CA LEU A 11 -59.53 -6.00 -32.01
C LEU A 11 -58.39 -6.07 -30.96
N GLY A 12 -58.38 -5.11 -30.02
CA GLY A 12 -57.84 -5.35 -28.68
C GLY A 12 -57.01 -4.25 -28.03
N ASN A 13 -57.68 -3.18 -27.58
CA ASN A 13 -57.16 -2.20 -26.63
C ASN A 13 -56.52 -2.84 -25.39
N HIS A 14 -55.26 -2.51 -25.11
CA HIS A 14 -54.70 -2.26 -23.77
C HIS A 14 -53.29 -1.65 -23.89
N SER A 15 -53.22 -0.39 -24.31
CA SER A 15 -52.03 0.44 -24.17
C SER A 15 -52.00 1.05 -22.77
N SER A 16 -51.20 0.45 -21.88
CA SER A 16 -50.72 1.13 -20.68
C SER A 16 -49.61 2.09 -21.12
N CYS A 17 -49.87 3.39 -20.94
CA CYS A 17 -48.88 4.44 -21.11
C CYS A 17 -47.74 4.20 -20.12
N ILE A 18 -46.54 3.89 -20.62
CA ILE A 18 -45.30 4.13 -19.89
C ILE A 18 -44.83 5.50 -20.37
N ASP A 19 -44.98 6.49 -19.50
CA ASP A 19 -44.50 7.85 -19.73
C ASP A 19 -42.99 7.88 -20.00
N PRO A 20 -42.52 8.75 -20.89
CA PRO A 20 -41.10 9.03 -21.00
C PRO A 20 -40.63 9.71 -19.71
N ILE A 21 -39.63 9.12 -19.06
CA ILE A 21 -38.92 9.75 -17.94
C ILE A 21 -38.31 11.06 -18.45
N SER A 22 -38.97 12.15 -18.09
CA SER A 22 -38.49 13.52 -18.21
C SER A 22 -37.17 13.63 -17.44
N VAL A 23 -36.10 13.96 -18.15
CA VAL A 23 -34.83 14.36 -17.57
C VAL A 23 -35.05 15.70 -16.86
N GLY A 24 -35.27 15.62 -15.56
CA GLY A 24 -35.41 16.76 -14.67
C GLY A 24 -34.15 17.63 -14.68
N ASN A 25 -34.37 18.90 -15.00
CA ASN A 25 -33.44 20.01 -14.86
C ASN A 25 -32.95 20.11 -13.39
N PRO A 26 -31.63 20.10 -13.08
CA PRO A 26 -31.17 20.27 -11.71
C PRO A 26 -31.10 21.77 -11.39
N GLN A 27 -32.19 22.32 -10.86
CA GLN A 27 -32.15 23.60 -10.15
C GLN A 27 -32.03 23.37 -8.64
N HIS A 28 -31.14 24.16 -8.03
CA HIS A 28 -30.97 24.41 -6.59
C HIS A 28 -30.42 23.28 -5.69
N LEU A 29 -29.11 23.07 -5.78
CA LEU A 29 -28.30 22.66 -4.63
C LEU A 29 -27.64 23.91 -4.04
N ASN A 30 -28.10 24.31 -2.85
CA ASN A 30 -27.49 25.34 -2.04
C ASN A 30 -26.08 24.91 -1.64
N PHE A 31 -25.07 25.47 -2.31
CA PHE A 31 -23.70 25.46 -1.83
C PHE A 31 -23.58 26.47 -0.68
N ILE A 32 -23.29 25.95 0.51
CA ILE A 32 -22.72 26.75 1.59
C ILE A 32 -21.36 27.24 1.09
N LYS A 33 -21.32 28.55 0.82
CA LYS A 33 -20.10 29.30 0.52
C LYS A 33 -19.23 29.31 1.77
N ILE A 34 -18.20 28.47 1.81
CA ILE A 34 -17.08 28.63 2.75
C ILE A 34 -16.11 29.58 2.05
N GLU A 35 -16.00 30.80 2.60
CA GLU A 35 -15.00 31.77 2.21
C GLU A 35 -13.62 31.26 2.64
N GLU A 36 -12.74 30.98 1.66
CA GLU A 36 -11.30 30.91 1.91
C GLU A 36 -10.73 32.32 1.93
N PRO A 37 -9.92 32.70 2.95
CA PRO A 37 -9.17 33.93 2.90
C PRO A 37 -7.92 33.78 2.03
N CYS A 38 -7.81 34.65 1.02
CA CYS A 38 -6.56 34.98 0.36
C CYS A 38 -5.56 35.56 1.39
N ALA A 39 -4.35 35.01 1.45
CA ALA A 39 -3.15 35.77 1.83
C ALA A 39 -1.86 35.06 1.39
N ASP A 40 -1.27 35.64 0.34
CA ASP A 40 0.15 35.90 0.12
C ASP A 40 1.21 34.78 0.03
N SER A 41 1.48 34.50 -1.24
CA SER A 41 2.77 34.20 -1.84
C SER A 41 3.97 34.95 -1.23
N HIS A 42 4.93 34.18 -0.70
CA HIS A 42 6.36 34.48 -0.86
C HIS A 42 7.15 33.19 -1.12
N ARG A 43 7.42 32.91 -2.39
CA ARG A 43 8.45 31.95 -2.83
C ARG A 43 9.83 32.60 -2.67
N VAL A 44 10.64 32.07 -1.76
CA VAL A 44 12.10 32.28 -1.77
C VAL A 44 12.75 31.02 -2.34
N TYR A 45 13.27 31.13 -3.56
CA TYR A 45 14.15 30.13 -4.16
C TYR A 45 15.54 30.26 -3.52
N HIS A 46 15.98 29.29 -2.74
CA HIS A 46 17.40 29.13 -2.45
C HIS A 46 18.05 28.17 -3.45
N ARG A 47 18.87 28.81 -4.29
CA ARG A 47 19.79 28.28 -5.28
C ARG A 47 20.83 27.36 -4.62
N PHE A 48 20.95 26.14 -5.14
CA PHE A 48 22.10 25.25 -4.94
C PHE A 48 23.38 25.97 -5.40
N GLN A 49 24.33 26.18 -4.48
CA GLN A 49 25.70 26.54 -4.82
C GLN A 49 26.62 25.43 -4.34
N ARG A 50 27.17 24.71 -5.34
CA ARG A 50 28.28 23.78 -5.24
C ARG A 50 29.52 24.60 -4.90
N SER A 51 30.19 24.30 -3.79
CA SER A 51 31.52 24.81 -3.48
C SER A 51 32.47 23.63 -3.47
N ASP A 52 33.23 23.52 -4.55
CA ASP A 52 34.45 22.73 -4.62
C ASP A 52 35.54 23.49 -3.86
N THR A 53 36.07 22.94 -2.78
CA THR A 53 37.41 23.30 -2.31
C THR A 53 38.18 22.05 -1.93
N CYS A 54 39.21 21.81 -2.75
CA CYS A 54 40.28 20.86 -2.54
C CYS A 54 41.17 21.38 -1.41
N GLY A 55 41.47 20.54 -0.42
CA GLY A 55 42.40 20.83 0.67
C GLY A 55 43.25 19.60 0.95
N THR A 56 44.50 19.67 0.51
CA THR A 56 45.56 18.66 0.62
C THR A 56 46.20 18.63 2.01
N CYS A 57 46.64 17.41 2.36
CA CYS A 57 47.76 17.05 3.25
C CYS A 57 47.68 17.35 4.76
N SER A 58 47.67 16.29 5.56
CA SER A 58 48.80 16.00 6.47
C SER A 58 48.72 14.60 7.06
N SER A 59 49.82 13.89 6.87
CA SER A 59 50.23 12.64 7.50
C SER A 59 50.64 12.89 8.96
N SER A 60 50.17 12.05 9.89
CA SER A 60 50.87 11.82 11.16
C SER A 60 50.69 10.39 11.63
N SER A 61 51.84 9.77 11.85
CA SER A 61 52.11 8.42 12.33
C SER A 61 51.65 8.17 13.78
N ASP A 62 51.69 6.88 14.12
CA ASP A 62 51.88 6.30 15.45
C ASP A 62 50.76 6.43 16.49
N SER A 63 50.15 5.30 16.84
CA SER A 63 50.67 4.42 17.90
C SER A 63 49.62 3.36 18.28
N GLY A 64 50.04 2.09 18.28
CA GLY A 64 49.24 0.98 18.74
C GLY A 64 49.05 1.02 20.25
N VAL A 65 47.79 1.03 20.69
CA VAL A 65 47.40 0.79 22.08
C VAL A 65 46.43 -0.39 22.10
N VAL A 66 46.92 -1.50 22.65
CA VAL A 66 46.13 -2.69 22.97
C VAL A 66 45.12 -2.33 24.06
N GLN A 67 43.84 -2.23 23.69
CA GLN A 67 42.74 -2.02 24.63
C GLN A 67 42.34 -3.36 25.26
N LYS A 68 42.72 -3.57 26.53
CA LYS A 68 42.12 -4.61 27.39
C LYS A 68 40.66 -4.24 27.71
N PRO A 69 39.75 -5.22 27.83
CA PRO A 69 38.37 -4.96 28.22
C PRO A 69 38.30 -4.51 29.68
N VAL A 70 37.94 -3.25 29.90
CA VAL A 70 37.59 -2.71 31.21
C VAL A 70 36.22 -3.25 31.61
N GLN A 71 36.19 -4.15 32.59
CA GLN A 71 34.96 -4.51 33.28
C GLN A 71 34.50 -3.32 34.13
N LEU A 72 33.53 -2.57 33.62
CA LEU A 72 32.75 -1.60 34.38
C LEU A 72 31.76 -2.34 35.28
N ILE A 73 32.19 -2.65 36.51
CA ILE A 73 31.28 -2.95 37.60
C ILE A 73 30.65 -1.62 38.02
N LEU A 74 29.41 -1.38 37.57
CA LEU A 74 28.60 -0.24 37.99
C LEU A 74 28.21 -0.41 39.45
N ASN A 75 28.99 0.20 40.34
CA ASN A 75 28.65 0.37 41.75
C ASN A 75 27.70 1.58 41.85
N SER A 76 26.41 1.39 41.53
CA SER A 76 25.40 2.46 41.43
C SER A 76 24.84 2.93 42.78
N GLU A 77 25.34 2.43 43.91
CA GLU A 77 24.75 2.68 45.23
C GLU A 77 25.29 3.93 45.95
N ASN A 78 26.45 4.46 45.51
CA ASN A 78 27.12 5.57 46.22
C ASN A 78 27.07 6.94 45.51
N THR A 79 26.64 7.02 44.26
CA THR A 79 26.60 8.30 43.51
C THR A 79 25.32 9.12 43.77
N PHE A 80 24.33 8.59 44.49
CA PHE A 80 23.01 9.23 44.63
C PHE A 80 22.79 9.96 45.98
N LYS A 81 23.76 9.94 46.90
CA LYS A 81 23.55 10.43 48.29
C LYS A 81 23.78 11.93 48.51
N THR A 82 24.15 12.72 47.50
CA THR A 82 24.43 14.16 47.68
C THR A 82 23.91 15.06 46.55
N LEU A 83 22.77 14.71 45.94
CA LEU A 83 21.98 15.68 45.18
C LEU A 83 21.09 16.44 46.16
N LYS A 84 21.36 17.74 46.31
CA LYS A 84 20.56 18.68 47.11
C LYS A 84 19.12 18.63 46.59
N ASN A 85 18.13 18.57 47.49
CA ASN A 85 16.72 18.39 47.13
C ASN A 85 16.17 19.38 46.07
N ASP A 86 16.75 20.58 45.98
CA ASP A 86 16.35 21.59 44.99
C ASP A 86 16.69 21.17 43.54
N ASP A 87 17.84 20.54 43.30
CA ASP A 87 18.28 20.11 41.96
C ASP A 87 17.41 18.96 41.41
N ALA A 88 16.96 18.07 42.30
CA ALA A 88 16.09 16.95 41.95
C ALA A 88 14.69 17.42 41.47
N PHE A 89 14.18 18.50 42.07
CA PHE A 89 12.89 19.07 41.69
C PHE A 89 12.94 19.75 40.31
N THR A 90 13.99 20.55 40.04
CA THR A 90 14.17 21.19 38.73
C THR A 90 14.33 20.16 37.62
N THR A 91 15.05 19.07 37.90
CA THR A 91 15.25 17.95 36.96
C THR A 91 13.94 17.24 36.62
N TRP A 92 13.02 17.10 37.59
CA TRP A 92 11.73 16.46 37.37
C TRP A 92 10.78 17.31 36.52
N ILE A 93 10.72 18.62 36.73
CA ILE A 93 9.92 19.54 35.90
C ILE A 93 10.40 19.51 34.45
N ASP A 94 11.72 19.57 34.23
CA ASP A 94 12.31 19.48 32.89
C ASP A 94 11.94 18.16 32.21
N LEU A 95 12.06 17.04 32.93
CA LEU A 95 11.73 15.72 32.39
C LEU A 95 10.25 15.63 31.93
N LYS A 96 9.32 16.20 32.70
CA LYS A 96 7.90 16.26 32.32
C LYS A 96 7.66 17.08 31.07
N GLN A 97 8.31 18.24 30.98
CA GLN A 97 8.19 19.11 29.82
C GLN A 97 8.74 18.40 28.56
N ARG A 98 9.91 17.76 28.67
CA ARG A 98 10.49 16.99 27.57
C ARG A 98 9.61 15.82 27.15
N PHE A 99 9.00 15.11 28.10
CA PHE A 99 8.03 14.06 27.79
C PHE A 99 6.84 14.60 27.00
N ALA A 100 6.25 15.72 27.43
CA ALA A 100 5.12 16.35 26.74
C ALA A 100 5.48 16.79 25.31
N THR A 101 6.66 17.39 25.12
CA THR A 101 7.18 17.75 23.79
C THR A 101 7.33 16.52 22.89
N LYS A 102 7.89 15.41 23.40
CA LYS A 102 8.04 14.18 22.64
C LYS A 102 6.73 13.50 22.28
N ALA A 103 5.77 13.50 23.20
CA ALA A 103 4.42 13.01 22.93
C ALA A 103 3.74 13.82 21.80
N TYR A 104 3.93 15.14 21.79
CA TYR A 104 3.43 16.02 20.72
C TYR A 104 4.12 15.76 19.37
N GLU A 105 5.44 15.62 19.35
CA GLU A 105 6.21 15.28 18.14
C GLU A 105 5.78 13.92 17.55
N LEU A 106 5.55 12.93 18.40
CA LEU A 106 5.06 11.61 17.98
C LEU A 106 3.67 11.71 17.39
N ARG A 107 2.74 12.42 18.05
CA ARG A 107 1.39 12.66 17.52
C ARG A 107 1.44 13.30 16.12
N ASN A 108 2.23 14.35 15.92
CA ASN A 108 2.37 14.99 14.61
C ASN A 108 2.95 14.05 13.55
N SER A 109 3.89 13.18 13.94
CA SER A 109 4.47 12.18 13.03
C SER A 109 3.47 11.08 12.66
N ILE A 110 2.59 10.69 13.60
CA ILE A 110 1.48 9.76 13.32
C ILE A 110 0.46 10.41 12.37
N ILE A 111 0.08 11.67 12.59
CA ILE A 111 -0.86 12.39 11.70
C ILE A 111 -0.30 12.50 10.27
N PHE A 112 0.99 12.83 10.14
CA PHE A 112 1.64 12.87 8.83
C PHE A 112 1.65 11.49 8.15
N PHE A 113 1.97 10.44 8.92
CA PHE A 113 1.93 9.07 8.41
C PHE A 113 0.50 8.64 8.03
N GLU A 114 -0.50 9.08 8.79
CA GLU A 114 -1.92 8.83 8.51
C GLU A 114 -2.34 9.45 7.17
N ASP A 115 -1.93 10.69 6.90
CA ASP A 115 -2.24 11.36 5.64
C ASP A 115 -1.71 10.56 4.43
N ILE A 116 -0.48 10.06 4.53
CA ILE A 116 0.10 9.17 3.51
C ILE A 116 -0.67 7.84 3.45
N ALA A 117 -0.93 7.22 4.60
CA ALA A 117 -1.61 5.92 4.69
C ALA A 117 -3.07 5.98 4.21
N ARG A 118 -3.74 7.13 4.28
CA ARG A 118 -5.10 7.33 3.74
C ARG A 118 -5.15 7.23 2.22
N THR A 119 -4.06 7.60 1.54
CA THR A 119 -3.93 7.43 0.08
C THR A 119 -3.71 5.98 -0.34
N LEU A 120 -3.29 5.13 0.60
CA LEU A 120 -3.15 3.70 0.36
C LEU A 120 -4.50 3.00 0.53
N PRO A 121 -4.72 1.83 -0.10
CA PRO A 121 -5.89 1.01 0.12
C PRO A 121 -6.15 0.76 1.60
N ALA A 122 -7.42 0.55 1.94
CA ALA A 122 -7.88 0.27 3.30
C ALA A 122 -7.12 -0.88 4.00
N SER A 123 -6.44 -1.67 3.18
CA SER A 123 -5.75 -2.92 3.45
C SER A 123 -4.27 -2.87 3.64
N SER A 124 -3.66 -1.75 3.26
CA SER A 124 -2.21 -1.66 3.32
C SER A 124 -1.77 -1.90 4.76
N VAL A 125 -0.68 -2.66 4.93
CA VAL A 125 -0.05 -2.86 6.24
C VAL A 125 0.15 -1.50 6.91
N ALA A 126 0.56 -0.48 6.15
CA ALA A 126 0.67 0.91 6.59
C ALA A 126 -0.62 1.48 7.21
N ARG A 127 -1.80 1.20 6.65
CA ARG A 127 -3.07 1.68 7.21
C ARG A 127 -3.48 0.90 8.46
N THR A 128 -3.25 -0.41 8.49
CA THR A 128 -3.45 -1.23 9.70
C THR A 128 -2.52 -0.78 10.83
N LEU A 129 -1.27 -0.48 10.47
CA LEU A 129 -0.25 0.07 11.35
C LEU A 129 -0.66 1.44 11.89
N CYS A 130 -1.17 2.30 11.01
CA CYS A 130 -1.68 3.62 11.37
C CYS A 130 -2.87 3.52 12.33
N ARG A 131 -3.82 2.61 12.06
CA ARG A 131 -4.94 2.35 12.98
C ARG A 131 -4.45 1.83 14.32
N SER A 132 -3.50 0.90 14.34
CA SER A 132 -2.89 0.43 15.60
C SER A 132 -2.21 1.57 16.37
N LEU A 133 -1.47 2.44 15.70
CA LEU A 133 -0.88 3.64 16.31
C LEU A 133 -1.94 4.61 16.86
N GLN A 134 -3.02 4.81 16.12
CA GLN A 134 -4.07 5.77 16.45
C GLN A 134 -5.04 5.25 17.53
N ASP A 135 -5.40 3.98 17.48
CA ASP A 135 -6.40 3.37 18.37
C ASP A 135 -5.77 2.85 19.66
N GLN A 136 -4.51 2.40 19.62
CA GLN A 136 -3.86 1.78 20.79
C GLN A 136 -2.82 2.71 21.43
N ILE A 137 -1.96 3.34 20.64
CA ILE A 137 -0.80 4.09 21.16
C ILE A 137 -1.19 5.52 21.55
N LEU A 138 -1.90 6.23 20.68
CA LEU A 138 -2.24 7.63 20.92
C LEU A 138 -3.12 7.85 22.17
N PRO A 139 -4.17 7.06 22.45
CA PRO A 139 -4.99 7.25 23.64
C PRO A 139 -4.22 6.93 24.93
N GLN A 140 -3.28 5.98 24.87
CA GLN A 140 -2.41 5.65 26.00
C GLN A 140 -1.44 6.79 26.31
N LEU A 141 -0.82 7.36 25.29
CA LEU A 141 0.06 8.52 25.45
C LEU A 141 -0.71 9.75 25.93
N GLU A 142 -1.91 10.00 25.40
CA GLU A 142 -2.75 11.12 25.83
C GLU A 142 -3.15 10.98 27.31
N PHE A 143 -3.49 9.77 27.75
CA PHE A 143 -3.80 9.48 29.16
C PHE A 143 -2.60 9.75 30.07
N ILE A 144 -1.42 9.20 29.73
CA ILE A 144 -0.20 9.44 30.51
C ILE A 144 0.14 10.93 30.55
N ASN A 145 0.05 11.62 29.41
CA ASN A 145 0.31 13.05 29.32
C ASN A 145 -0.68 13.88 30.17
N LYS A 146 -1.97 13.51 30.20
CA LYS A 146 -2.97 14.17 31.06
C LYS A 146 -2.61 14.05 32.55
N ILE A 147 -2.18 12.87 32.99
CA ILE A 147 -1.73 12.66 34.38
C ILE A 147 -0.47 13.48 34.68
N VAL A 148 0.53 13.43 33.79
CA VAL A 148 1.78 14.18 33.96
C VAL A 148 1.53 15.69 34.03
N LEU A 149 0.64 16.21 33.17
CA LEU A 149 0.27 17.63 33.13
C LEU A 149 -0.57 18.06 34.34
N SER A 150 -1.50 17.22 34.82
CA SER A 150 -2.30 17.55 36.00
C SER A 150 -1.41 17.68 37.24
N GLU A 151 -0.44 16.77 37.40
CA GLU A 151 0.56 16.87 38.45
C GLU A 151 1.46 18.10 38.29
N LEU A 152 1.87 18.43 37.06
CA LEU A 152 2.71 19.59 36.81
C LEU A 152 2.00 20.88 37.24
N ARG A 153 0.72 21.02 36.89
CA ARG A 153 -0.11 22.15 37.33
C ARG A 153 -0.27 22.18 38.85
N HIS A 154 -0.48 21.03 39.47
CA HIS A 154 -0.62 20.94 40.91
C HIS A 154 0.67 21.37 41.64
N ALA A 155 1.82 20.86 41.19
CA ALA A 155 3.14 21.21 41.73
C ALA A 155 3.48 22.71 41.55
N GLN A 156 3.10 23.30 40.41
CA GLN A 156 3.23 24.73 40.16
C GLN A 156 2.33 25.55 41.10
N SER A 157 1.09 25.09 41.34
CA SER A 157 0.13 25.81 42.19
C SER A 157 0.49 25.80 43.69
N THR A 158 1.18 24.76 44.17
CA THR A 158 1.53 24.57 45.59
C THR A 158 2.93 25.08 45.96
N GLY A 159 3.60 25.82 45.05
CA GLY A 159 4.94 26.35 45.31
C GLY A 159 6.00 25.27 45.49
N GLY A 160 5.83 24.09 44.86
CA GLY A 160 6.80 23.00 44.90
C GLY A 160 6.75 22.09 46.14
N ILE A 161 5.90 22.39 47.13
CA ILE A 161 5.72 21.52 48.31
C ILE A 161 4.75 20.38 47.95
N LEU A 162 5.29 19.32 47.32
CA LEU A 162 4.57 18.07 47.11
C LEU A 162 4.43 17.32 48.43
N SER A 163 3.37 17.62 49.17
CA SER A 163 2.88 16.69 50.19
C SER A 163 2.33 15.45 49.47
N LEU A 164 3.18 14.45 49.28
CA LEU A 164 2.85 13.11 48.76
C LEU A 164 1.97 12.36 49.79
N LYS A 165 0.84 12.96 50.16
CA LYS A 165 -0.15 12.32 51.02
C LYS A 165 -0.99 11.41 50.13
N LYS A 166 -0.52 10.16 49.99
CA LYS A 166 -1.27 9.00 49.48
C LYS A 166 -2.25 9.36 48.36
N THR A 167 -1.75 9.99 47.31
CA THR A 167 -2.52 10.06 46.08
C THR A 167 -2.57 8.65 45.54
N ASP A 168 -3.76 8.08 45.36
CA ASP A 168 -3.96 6.79 44.70
C ASP A 168 -3.42 6.91 43.29
N TYR A 169 -2.11 6.67 43.15
CA TYR A 169 -1.46 6.75 41.88
C TYR A 169 -1.89 5.49 41.13
N PRO A 170 -2.45 5.60 39.92
CA PRO A 170 -2.78 4.44 39.12
C PRO A 170 -1.48 3.86 38.52
N ALA A 171 -0.44 3.63 39.34
CA ALA A 171 0.87 3.16 38.95
C ALA A 171 0.78 1.83 38.23
N GLU A 172 -0.05 0.90 38.72
CA GLU A 172 -0.32 -0.38 38.05
C GLU A 172 -0.95 -0.16 36.67
N GLU A 173 -1.86 0.81 36.53
CA GLU A 173 -2.50 1.12 35.26
C GLU A 173 -1.49 1.73 34.26
N ILE A 174 -0.64 2.65 34.73
CA ILE A 174 0.41 3.27 33.93
C ILE A 174 1.43 2.23 33.47
N ILE A 175 1.90 1.37 34.37
CA ILE A 175 2.84 0.28 34.05
C ILE A 175 2.20 -0.71 33.07
N SER A 176 0.95 -1.11 33.29
CA SER A 176 0.20 -1.99 32.39
C SER A 176 0.06 -1.40 30.98
N ARG A 177 -0.35 -0.12 30.89
CA ARG A 177 -0.45 0.62 29.63
C ARG A 177 0.92 0.75 28.94
N TYR A 178 1.98 0.99 29.70
CA TYR A 178 3.34 1.06 29.15
C TYR A 178 3.82 -0.28 28.58
N ARG A 179 3.59 -1.39 29.27
CA ARG A 179 3.89 -2.74 28.75
C ARG A 179 3.06 -3.07 27.51
N HIS A 180 1.83 -2.58 27.44
CA HIS A 180 1.02 -2.70 26.23
C HIS A 180 1.64 -1.91 25.07
N LEU A 181 1.99 -0.64 25.29
CA LEU A 181 2.70 0.20 24.33
C LEU A 181 3.95 -0.53 23.79
N GLN A 182 4.84 -1.01 24.67
CA GLN A 182 6.04 -1.76 24.25
C GLN A 182 5.73 -2.98 23.37
N ARG A 183 4.65 -3.73 23.66
CA ARG A 183 4.24 -4.87 22.83
C ARG A 183 3.77 -4.45 21.44
N VAL A 184 2.99 -3.37 21.35
CA VAL A 184 2.54 -2.82 20.07
C VAL A 184 3.74 -2.31 19.26
N LEU A 185 4.70 -1.64 19.92
CA LEU A 185 5.92 -1.16 19.26
C LEU A 185 6.80 -2.28 18.71
N ARG A 186 6.97 -3.39 19.43
CA ARG A 186 7.68 -4.56 18.88
C ARG A 186 6.97 -5.14 17.66
N ARG A 187 5.63 -5.18 17.66
CA ARG A 187 4.86 -5.63 16.49
C ARG A 187 5.00 -4.69 15.31
N LEU A 188 5.01 -3.39 15.56
CA LEU A 188 5.33 -2.38 14.55
C LEU A 188 6.72 -2.62 13.94
N GLU A 189 7.72 -2.82 14.79
CA GLU A 189 9.11 -3.07 14.37
C GLU A 189 9.21 -4.32 13.49
N MET A 190 8.64 -5.46 13.93
CA MET A 190 8.60 -6.69 13.13
C MET A 190 7.82 -6.51 11.81
N SER A 191 6.69 -5.79 11.83
CA SER A 191 5.91 -5.55 10.60
C SER A 191 6.62 -4.61 9.63
N LEU A 192 7.43 -3.68 10.13
CA LEU A 192 8.30 -2.82 9.33
C LEU A 192 9.49 -3.60 8.76
N GLU A 193 10.02 -4.59 9.47
CA GLU A 193 11.02 -5.54 8.97
C GLU A 193 10.45 -6.35 7.80
N ASP A 194 9.23 -6.88 7.93
CA ASP A 194 8.53 -7.60 6.87
C ASP A 194 8.24 -6.73 5.64
N MET A 195 8.04 -5.43 5.83
CA MET A 195 7.87 -4.48 4.72
C MET A 195 9.19 -4.12 4.03
N ASN A 196 10.33 -4.43 4.64
CA ASN A 196 11.67 -4.06 4.19
C ASN A 196 12.47 -5.30 3.74
N MET A 197 11.85 -6.13 2.88
CA MET A 197 12.35 -7.42 2.36
C MET A 197 13.76 -7.40 1.72
N ASP A 198 14.36 -6.23 1.50
CA ASP A 198 15.67 -6.08 0.82
C ASP A 198 16.82 -5.63 1.76
N ALA A 199 16.60 -5.34 3.04
CA ALA A 199 17.65 -4.79 3.91
C ALA A 199 18.02 -5.69 5.09
N SER A 200 19.23 -6.27 5.05
CA SER A 200 19.83 -6.93 6.21
C SER A 200 20.12 -5.91 7.32
N TYR A 201 19.27 -5.88 8.34
CA TYR A 201 19.46 -5.09 9.55
C TYR A 201 19.94 -5.99 10.69
N LYS A 202 21.00 -5.59 11.38
CA LYS A 202 21.43 -6.21 12.65
C LYS A 202 20.78 -5.43 13.79
N PRO A 203 19.87 -6.04 14.57
CA PRO A 203 19.22 -5.36 15.67
C PRO A 203 20.25 -5.06 16.76
N THR A 204 20.35 -3.79 17.15
CA THR A 204 21.22 -3.35 18.27
C THR A 204 20.41 -3.00 19.53
N ALA A 205 19.16 -3.45 19.63
CA ALA A 205 18.36 -3.25 20.83
C ALA A 205 18.56 -4.41 21.82
N ARG A 206 19.17 -4.12 22.97
CA ARG A 206 19.20 -5.04 24.11
C ARG A 206 17.77 -5.41 24.50
N VAL A 207 17.46 -6.70 24.48
CA VAL A 207 16.26 -7.27 25.09
C VAL A 207 16.32 -7.01 26.59
N LEU A 208 15.49 -6.09 27.10
CA LEU A 208 15.29 -5.93 28.53
C LEU A 208 14.53 -7.16 29.06
N PRO A 209 15.02 -7.83 30.12
CA PRO A 209 14.34 -8.97 30.70
C PRO A 209 12.96 -8.55 31.22
N ILE A 210 11.94 -9.27 30.79
CA ILE A 210 10.57 -9.12 31.30
C ILE A 210 10.54 -9.85 32.65
N ARG A 211 10.39 -9.11 33.75
CA ARG A 211 10.33 -9.64 35.12
C ARG A 211 8.86 -9.64 35.58
N ASP A 212 8.32 -10.83 35.87
CA ASP A 212 6.89 -11.07 36.15
C ASP A 212 6.43 -10.73 37.59
N SER A 213 6.91 -9.64 38.19
CA SER A 213 6.52 -9.25 39.56
C SER A 213 5.64 -7.99 39.58
N SER A 214 4.36 -8.11 39.26
CA SER A 214 3.44 -6.95 39.18
C SER A 214 3.21 -6.23 40.52
N HIS A 215 3.15 -6.96 41.64
CA HIS A 215 2.77 -6.38 42.93
C HIS A 215 3.90 -5.66 43.69
N SER A 216 5.18 -5.94 43.39
CA SER A 216 6.30 -5.25 44.03
C SER A 216 6.63 -3.91 43.36
N GLU A 217 6.33 -3.76 42.07
CA GLU A 217 6.65 -2.56 41.29
C GLU A 217 5.73 -1.37 41.61
N ALA A 218 4.45 -1.63 41.92
CA ALA A 218 3.49 -0.58 42.30
C ALA A 218 3.92 0.15 43.58
N ARG A 219 4.39 -0.59 44.60
CA ARG A 219 4.90 0.00 45.85
C ARG A 219 6.18 0.80 45.64
N LEU A 220 7.08 0.32 44.78
CA LEU A 220 8.32 1.02 44.41
C LEU A 220 8.03 2.34 43.69
N PHE A 221 6.97 2.41 42.87
CA PHE A 221 6.56 3.64 42.19
C PHE A 221 6.06 4.74 43.14
N GLU A 222 5.42 4.35 44.25
CA GLU A 222 4.96 5.28 45.29
C GLU A 222 6.10 5.79 46.18
N THR A 223 7.12 4.97 46.44
CA THR A 223 8.21 5.31 47.38
C THR A 223 9.48 5.88 46.73
N PHE A 224 9.75 5.63 45.44
CA PHE A 224 11.02 6.03 44.80
C PHE A 224 10.83 6.99 43.61
N SER A 225 11.19 8.26 43.84
CA SER A 225 11.44 9.28 42.80
C SER A 225 12.30 8.80 41.60
N PRO A 226 13.41 8.04 41.80
CA PRO A 226 14.24 7.60 40.67
C PRO A 226 13.52 6.64 39.70
N PHE A 227 12.58 5.82 40.17
CA PHE A 227 11.84 4.88 39.31
C PHE A 227 10.91 5.59 38.33
N ARG A 228 10.27 6.69 38.76
CA ARG A 228 9.40 7.50 37.88
C ARG A 228 10.19 8.15 36.75
N SER A 229 11.39 8.62 37.06
CA SER A 229 12.29 9.24 36.09
C SER A 229 12.77 8.24 35.04
N GLU A 230 13.09 7.01 35.47
CA GLU A 230 13.48 5.93 34.57
C GLU A 230 12.36 5.54 33.59
N ILE A 231 11.12 5.43 34.07
CA ILE A 231 9.96 5.09 33.23
C ILE A 231 9.69 6.17 32.18
N LEU A 232 9.69 7.46 32.58
CA LEU A 232 9.49 8.56 31.62
C LEU A 232 10.63 8.62 30.59
N LEU A 233 11.88 8.45 31.04
CA LEU A 233 13.04 8.46 30.15
C LEU A 233 12.98 7.31 29.14
N ASN A 234 12.67 6.09 29.59
CA ASN A 234 12.52 4.94 28.70
C ASN A 234 11.34 5.12 27.73
N SER A 235 10.24 5.74 28.19
CA SER A 235 9.12 6.11 27.33
C SER A 235 9.53 7.10 26.24
N MET A 236 10.29 8.15 26.59
CA MET A 236 10.82 9.12 25.63
C MET A 236 11.73 8.45 24.59
N HIS A 237 12.63 7.57 25.03
CA HIS A 237 13.51 6.83 24.13
C HIS A 237 12.71 5.97 23.12
N HIS A 238 11.64 5.31 23.58
CA HIS A 238 10.75 4.58 22.67
C HIS A 238 9.98 5.51 21.71
N MET A 239 9.47 6.65 22.19
CA MET A 239 8.83 7.63 21.32
C MET A 239 9.78 8.14 20.23
N ASP A 240 11.03 8.44 20.60
CA ASP A 240 12.07 8.87 19.66
C ASP A 240 12.41 7.80 18.63
N ALA A 241 12.48 6.53 19.03
CA ALA A 241 12.67 5.41 18.11
C ALA A 241 11.51 5.33 17.08
N ILE A 242 10.26 5.43 17.52
CA ILE A 242 9.09 5.44 16.61
C ILE A 242 9.12 6.64 15.68
N ILE A 243 9.35 7.84 16.21
CA ILE A 243 9.43 9.08 15.43
C ILE A 243 10.51 8.93 14.35
N THR A 244 11.66 8.39 14.71
CA THR A 244 12.78 8.15 13.79
C THR A 244 12.38 7.19 12.67
N VAL A 245 11.67 6.11 12.99
CA VAL A 245 11.19 5.15 11.98
C VAL A 245 10.09 5.77 11.10
N LEU A 246 9.09 6.45 11.68
CA LEU A 246 8.00 7.11 10.96
C LEU A 246 8.52 8.20 10.01
N ARG A 247 9.54 8.95 10.43
CA ARG A 247 10.21 9.98 9.62
C ARG A 247 11.31 9.41 8.72
N SER A 248 11.59 8.11 8.79
CA SER A 248 12.69 7.53 8.02
C SER A 248 12.42 7.67 6.52
N PRO A 249 13.43 8.07 5.72
CA PRO A 249 13.27 8.15 4.27
C PRO A 249 13.00 6.77 3.65
N ARG A 250 13.36 5.69 4.34
CA ARG A 250 13.08 4.31 3.93
C ARG A 250 11.59 4.00 3.94
N LEU A 251 10.91 4.28 5.06
CA LEU A 251 9.46 4.07 5.17
C LEU A 251 8.73 4.90 4.11
N ARG A 252 9.09 6.18 3.96
CA ARG A 252 8.50 7.05 2.94
C ARG A 252 8.66 6.48 1.53
N LYS A 253 9.89 6.09 1.14
CA LYS A 253 10.15 5.46 -0.18
C LYS A 253 9.38 4.14 -0.35
N GLY A 254 9.26 3.34 0.71
CA GLY A 254 8.47 2.11 0.71
C GLY A 254 6.99 2.38 0.44
N LEU A 255 6.39 3.34 1.15
CA LEU A 255 4.99 3.74 0.94
C LEU A 255 4.76 4.30 -0.47
N GLU A 256 5.68 5.15 -0.95
CA GLU A 256 5.63 5.70 -2.31
C GLU A 256 5.70 4.59 -3.37
N LYS A 257 6.57 3.58 -3.19
CA LYS A 257 6.66 2.41 -4.07
C LYS A 257 5.37 1.58 -4.06
N VAL A 258 4.79 1.32 -2.89
CA VAL A 258 3.51 0.61 -2.77
C VAL A 258 2.40 1.37 -3.48
N ARG A 259 2.29 2.68 -3.25
CA ARG A 259 1.32 3.55 -3.94
C ARG A 259 1.52 3.53 -5.44
N TYR A 260 2.76 3.67 -5.92
CA TYR A 260 3.08 3.64 -7.34
C TYR A 260 2.66 2.31 -7.99
N ASN A 261 3.00 1.19 -7.35
CA ASN A 261 2.63 -0.13 -7.85
C ASN A 261 1.11 -0.33 -7.92
N GLN A 262 0.37 0.16 -6.93
CA GLN A 262 -1.10 0.06 -6.91
C GLN A 262 -1.74 0.90 -8.00
N GLU A 263 -1.28 2.14 -8.18
CA GLU A 263 -1.80 3.01 -9.25
C GLU A 263 -1.46 2.44 -10.63
N TYR A 264 -0.25 1.89 -10.79
CA TYR A 264 0.16 1.20 -12.00
C TYR A 264 -0.73 -0.01 -12.30
N SER A 265 -1.00 -0.88 -11.32
CA SER A 265 -1.91 -2.03 -11.49
C SER A 265 -3.33 -1.59 -11.82
N ARG A 266 -3.87 -0.58 -11.13
CA ARG A 266 -5.20 -0.04 -11.38
C ARG A 266 -5.34 0.52 -12.80
N SER A 267 -4.36 1.32 -13.23
CA SER A 267 -4.31 1.87 -14.59
C SER A 267 -4.23 0.75 -15.63
N THR A 268 -3.41 -0.28 -15.39
CA THR A 268 -3.27 -1.42 -16.29
C THR A 268 -4.59 -2.17 -16.47
N PHE A 269 -5.31 -2.50 -15.38
CA PHE A 269 -6.61 -3.16 -15.47
C PHE A 269 -7.66 -2.30 -16.18
N MET A 270 -7.70 -0.99 -15.90
CA MET A 270 -8.61 -0.08 -16.58
C MET A 270 -8.32 -0.01 -18.09
N ASN A 271 -7.04 0.06 -18.48
CA ASN A 271 -6.65 0.06 -19.90
C ASN A 271 -7.06 -1.23 -20.60
N ILE A 272 -6.84 -2.40 -19.97
CA ILE A 272 -7.29 -3.69 -20.52
C ILE A 272 -8.82 -3.72 -20.68
N ALA A 273 -9.57 -3.25 -19.67
CA ALA A 273 -11.03 -3.19 -19.72
C ALA A 273 -11.54 -2.25 -20.83
N THR A 274 -10.88 -1.12 -21.05
CA THR A 274 -11.21 -0.18 -22.13
C THR A 274 -10.96 -0.80 -23.50
N ILE A 275 -9.79 -1.42 -23.71
CA ILE A 275 -9.47 -2.09 -24.98
C ILE A 275 -10.47 -3.23 -25.24
N ALA A 276 -10.77 -4.03 -24.22
CA ALA A 276 -11.75 -5.11 -24.32
C ALA A 276 -13.16 -4.58 -24.66
N THR A 277 -13.62 -3.52 -24.00
CA THR A 277 -14.93 -2.92 -24.31
C THR A 277 -14.98 -2.35 -25.74
N PHE A 278 -13.93 -1.65 -26.16
CA PHE A 278 -13.82 -1.15 -27.53
C PHE A 278 -13.90 -2.30 -28.55
N PHE A 279 -13.16 -3.38 -28.28
CA PHE A 279 -13.12 -4.55 -29.13
C PHE A 279 -14.45 -5.30 -29.19
N SER A 280 -15.17 -5.38 -28.06
CA SER A 280 -16.55 -5.87 -28.02
C SER A 280 -17.46 -5.04 -28.91
N SER A 281 -17.37 -3.70 -28.85
CA SER A 281 -18.18 -2.82 -29.69
C SER A 281 -17.91 -3.04 -31.17
N VAL A 282 -16.64 -3.10 -31.58
CA VAL A 282 -16.27 -3.34 -32.98
C VAL A 282 -16.78 -4.71 -33.45
N THR A 283 -16.60 -5.75 -32.63
CA THR A 283 -17.05 -7.12 -32.95
C THR A 283 -18.58 -7.20 -33.07
N ALA A 284 -19.31 -6.51 -32.17
CA ALA A 284 -20.77 -6.44 -32.22
C ALA A 284 -21.25 -5.77 -33.52
N THR A 285 -20.64 -4.66 -33.91
CA THR A 285 -20.96 -3.97 -35.17
C THR A 285 -20.65 -4.84 -36.39
N THR A 286 -19.52 -5.57 -36.41
CA THR A 286 -19.24 -6.49 -37.52
C THR A 286 -20.25 -7.64 -37.60
N LEU A 287 -20.69 -8.15 -36.46
CA LEU A 287 -21.71 -9.19 -36.38
C LEU A 287 -23.07 -8.68 -36.90
N GLN A 288 -23.41 -7.43 -36.60
CA GLN A 288 -24.62 -6.79 -37.15
C GLN A 288 -24.59 -6.69 -38.69
N TYR A 289 -23.43 -6.52 -39.30
CA TYR A 289 -23.32 -6.50 -40.77
C TYR A 289 -23.38 -7.89 -41.40
N SER A 290 -22.99 -8.91 -40.66
CA SER A 290 -22.80 -10.25 -41.22
C SER A 290 -23.95 -11.21 -40.96
N TYR A 291 -24.73 -11.02 -39.90
CA TYR A 291 -25.76 -12.00 -39.51
C TYR A 291 -26.86 -12.16 -40.56
N SER A 292 -27.15 -11.11 -41.33
CA SER A 292 -28.18 -11.09 -42.37
C SER A 292 -27.69 -11.63 -43.72
N GLN A 293 -26.39 -11.93 -43.84
CA GLN A 293 -25.80 -12.43 -45.08
C GLN A 293 -25.99 -13.94 -45.18
N THR A 294 -26.83 -14.37 -46.12
CA THR A 294 -27.16 -15.78 -46.39
C THR A 294 -26.77 -16.23 -47.80
N SER A 295 -26.02 -15.41 -48.54
CA SER A 295 -25.66 -15.68 -49.94
C SER A 295 -24.73 -16.89 -50.10
N THR A 296 -24.91 -17.59 -51.23
CA THR A 296 -24.14 -18.65 -51.95
C THR A 296 -23.29 -19.68 -51.20
N SER A 297 -22.73 -19.37 -50.03
CA SER A 297 -21.93 -20.26 -49.18
C SER A 297 -22.39 -20.15 -47.73
N GLN A 298 -23.56 -20.72 -47.43
CA GLN A 298 -24.18 -20.70 -46.10
C GLN A 298 -23.23 -21.22 -45.00
N GLU A 299 -22.44 -22.25 -45.29
CA GLU A 299 -21.48 -22.84 -44.36
C GLU A 299 -20.39 -21.84 -43.92
N LEU A 300 -19.81 -21.08 -44.85
CA LEU A 300 -18.77 -20.09 -44.54
C LEU A 300 -19.31 -18.99 -43.62
N TRP A 301 -20.52 -18.49 -43.90
CA TRP A 301 -21.17 -17.48 -43.06
C TRP A 301 -21.44 -17.97 -41.65
N THR A 302 -21.80 -19.25 -41.47
CA THR A 302 -21.93 -19.86 -40.14
C THR A 302 -20.61 -19.82 -39.38
N TYR A 303 -19.48 -20.16 -40.02
CA TYR A 303 -18.17 -20.05 -39.38
C TYR A 303 -17.81 -18.61 -39.03
N VAL A 304 -18.06 -17.64 -39.92
CA VAL A 304 -17.70 -16.25 -39.62
C VAL A 304 -18.51 -15.73 -38.43
N ASN A 305 -19.83 -15.98 -38.41
CA ASN A 305 -20.72 -15.65 -37.30
C ASN A 305 -20.32 -16.32 -35.99
N GLY A 306 -19.96 -17.61 -36.02
CA GLY A 306 -19.46 -18.33 -34.86
C GLY A 306 -18.17 -17.72 -34.29
N VAL A 307 -17.22 -17.36 -35.17
CA VAL A 307 -15.94 -16.77 -34.77
C VAL A 307 -16.10 -15.35 -34.21
N TRP A 308 -16.96 -14.50 -34.80
CA TRP A 308 -17.27 -13.19 -34.22
C TRP A 308 -17.95 -13.31 -32.86
N PHE A 309 -18.90 -14.23 -32.71
CA PHE A 309 -19.57 -14.44 -31.43
C PHE A 309 -18.58 -14.90 -30.35
N ALA A 310 -17.71 -15.87 -30.66
CA ALA A 310 -16.67 -16.31 -29.74
C ALA A 310 -15.71 -15.15 -29.37
N SER A 311 -15.28 -14.36 -30.35
CA SER A 311 -14.47 -13.15 -30.13
C SER A 311 -15.15 -12.19 -29.15
N LEU A 312 -16.44 -11.89 -29.36
CA LEU A 312 -17.24 -11.02 -28.52
C LEU A 312 -17.29 -11.51 -27.07
N VAL A 313 -17.58 -12.80 -26.87
CA VAL A 313 -17.70 -13.43 -25.54
C VAL A 313 -16.38 -13.32 -24.77
N PHE A 314 -15.25 -13.65 -25.40
CA PHE A 314 -13.94 -13.52 -24.74
C PHE A 314 -13.58 -12.06 -24.42
N SER A 315 -13.98 -11.12 -25.28
CA SER A 315 -13.76 -9.69 -25.02
C SER A 315 -14.57 -9.20 -23.81
N ILE A 316 -15.85 -9.58 -23.72
CA ILE A 316 -16.70 -9.26 -22.54
C ILE A 316 -16.13 -9.91 -21.28
N ALA A 317 -15.70 -11.18 -21.37
CA ALA A 317 -15.07 -11.87 -20.25
C ALA A 317 -13.78 -11.17 -19.81
N SER A 318 -12.95 -10.67 -20.73
CA SER A 318 -11.76 -9.89 -20.40
C SER A 318 -12.11 -8.58 -19.68
N ALA A 319 -13.10 -7.83 -20.19
CA ALA A 319 -13.57 -6.60 -19.55
C ALA A 319 -14.13 -6.86 -18.14
N ALA A 320 -14.99 -7.86 -17.99
CA ALA A 320 -15.59 -8.24 -16.71
C ALA A 320 -14.53 -8.67 -15.70
N ASN A 321 -13.56 -9.51 -16.10
CA ASN A 321 -12.48 -9.92 -15.20
C ASN A 321 -11.55 -8.75 -14.84
N SER A 322 -11.35 -7.78 -15.74
CA SER A 322 -10.57 -6.57 -15.45
C SER A 322 -11.27 -5.67 -14.42
N PHE A 323 -12.59 -5.46 -14.56
CA PHE A 323 -13.37 -4.70 -13.57
C PHE A 323 -13.43 -5.42 -12.22
N LEU A 324 -13.62 -6.74 -12.24
CA LEU A 324 -13.60 -7.55 -11.03
C LEU A 324 -12.22 -7.50 -10.37
N GLY A 325 -11.14 -7.51 -11.17
CA GLY A 325 -9.77 -7.25 -10.71
C GLY A 325 -9.67 -5.92 -9.98
N VAL A 326 -10.10 -4.81 -10.59
CA VAL A 326 -10.09 -3.49 -9.90
C VAL A 326 -10.91 -3.50 -8.61
N ALA A 327 -12.10 -4.09 -8.61
CA ALA A 327 -12.97 -4.16 -7.45
C ALA A 327 -12.37 -4.99 -6.30
N LEU A 328 -11.70 -6.11 -6.62
CA LEU A 328 -11.05 -6.97 -5.63
C LEU A 328 -9.74 -6.38 -5.12
N PHE A 329 -8.95 -5.72 -5.97
CA PHE A 329 -7.71 -5.05 -5.56
C PHE A 329 -7.97 -3.88 -4.61
N GLN A 330 -9.18 -3.31 -4.60
CA GLN A 330 -9.60 -2.33 -3.61
C GLN A 330 -9.90 -2.96 -2.23
N ARG A 331 -10.16 -4.27 -2.16
CA ARG A 331 -10.56 -4.94 -0.91
C ARG A 331 -9.37 -5.43 -0.08
N PRO A 332 -9.40 -5.22 1.24
CA PRO A 332 -8.31 -5.62 2.11
C PRO A 332 -8.04 -7.07 2.37
N GLU A 333 -9.10 -7.85 2.42
CA GLU A 333 -8.99 -9.20 2.94
C GLU A 333 -8.10 -10.08 2.05
N TYR A 334 -7.97 -9.75 0.76
CA TYR A 334 -7.26 -10.56 -0.23
C TYR A 334 -5.73 -10.45 -0.18
N TYR A 335 -5.17 -9.42 0.48
CA TYR A 335 -3.71 -9.24 0.57
C TYR A 335 -3.10 -9.80 1.85
N GLY A 336 -3.90 -10.05 2.88
CA GLY A 336 -3.41 -10.34 4.24
C GLY A 336 -3.11 -11.80 4.54
N HIS A 337 -3.52 -12.76 3.70
CA HIS A 337 -3.33 -14.20 3.96
C HIS A 337 -2.58 -14.87 2.82
N SER A 338 -1.24 -14.76 2.84
CA SER A 338 -0.33 -15.25 1.80
C SER A 338 0.00 -16.74 1.89
N SER A 339 -0.44 -17.47 2.92
CA SER A 339 -0.05 -18.87 3.12
C SER A 339 -0.97 -19.90 2.47
N LEU A 340 -2.22 -19.55 2.14
CA LEU A 340 -3.16 -20.52 1.57
C LEU A 340 -3.01 -20.57 0.03
N SER A 341 -2.86 -21.80 -0.49
CA SER A 341 -2.73 -22.10 -1.92
C SER A 341 -3.89 -21.55 -2.77
N GLU A 342 -5.08 -21.46 -2.18
CA GLU A 342 -6.30 -20.96 -2.83
C GLU A 342 -6.15 -19.49 -3.29
N TYR A 343 -5.55 -18.63 -2.47
CA TYR A 343 -5.35 -17.22 -2.84
C TYR A 343 -4.35 -17.05 -3.98
N ARG A 344 -3.38 -17.96 -4.13
CA ARG A 344 -2.44 -17.91 -5.25
C ARG A 344 -3.16 -18.13 -6.58
N LEU A 345 -4.11 -19.07 -6.63
CA LEU A 345 -4.89 -19.34 -7.84
C LEU A 345 -5.77 -18.13 -8.21
N ILE A 346 -6.46 -17.56 -7.22
CA ILE A 346 -7.30 -16.37 -7.41
C ILE A 346 -6.46 -15.19 -7.93
N ARG A 347 -5.30 -14.94 -7.31
CA ARG A 347 -4.39 -13.86 -7.73
C ARG A 347 -3.86 -14.09 -9.14
N PHE A 348 -3.47 -15.32 -9.47
CA PHE A 348 -3.02 -15.66 -10.81
C PHE A 348 -4.14 -15.46 -11.85
N TRP A 349 -5.36 -15.88 -11.51
CA TRP A 349 -6.54 -15.72 -12.36
C TRP A 349 -6.77 -14.25 -12.71
N PHE A 350 -6.85 -13.37 -11.72
CA PHE A 350 -7.10 -11.94 -11.98
C PHE A 350 -5.94 -11.22 -12.67
N ASP A 351 -4.70 -11.63 -12.43
CA ASP A 351 -3.53 -10.97 -13.01
C ASP A 351 -3.32 -11.37 -14.48
N LYS A 352 -3.62 -12.62 -14.86
CA LYS A 352 -3.28 -13.16 -16.20
C LYS A 352 -4.48 -13.44 -17.10
N CYS A 353 -5.63 -13.85 -16.57
CA CYS A 353 -6.78 -14.24 -17.39
C CYS A 353 -7.35 -13.10 -18.24
N PRO A 354 -7.50 -11.85 -17.77
CA PRO A 354 -8.04 -10.78 -18.61
C PRO A 354 -7.21 -10.55 -19.89
N MET A 355 -5.89 -10.53 -19.75
CA MET A 355 -4.97 -10.37 -20.89
C MET A 355 -5.06 -11.57 -21.84
N PHE A 356 -5.14 -12.79 -21.31
CA PHE A 356 -5.25 -14.01 -22.11
C PHE A 356 -6.56 -14.05 -22.92
N PHE A 357 -7.70 -13.74 -22.28
CA PHE A 357 -8.98 -13.64 -22.98
C PHE A 357 -8.98 -12.56 -24.05
N LEU A 358 -8.34 -11.42 -23.79
CA LEU A 358 -8.20 -10.35 -24.79
C LEU A 358 -7.38 -10.80 -26.01
N ILE A 359 -6.30 -11.55 -25.81
CA ILE A 359 -5.47 -12.07 -26.91
C ILE A 359 -6.25 -13.10 -27.75
N ILE A 360 -6.98 -14.01 -27.10
CA ILE A 360 -7.84 -14.98 -27.81
C ILE A 360 -8.91 -14.25 -28.62
N SER A 361 -9.58 -13.29 -28.00
CA SER A 361 -10.58 -12.44 -28.65
C SER A 361 -9.99 -11.73 -29.88
N GLY A 362 -8.85 -11.05 -29.72
CA GLY A 362 -8.08 -10.42 -30.79
C GLY A 362 -7.80 -11.36 -31.97
N SER A 363 -7.36 -12.57 -31.66
CA SER A 363 -7.00 -13.59 -32.66
C SER A 363 -8.22 -14.11 -33.41
N LEU A 364 -9.31 -14.41 -32.68
CA LEU A 364 -10.57 -14.86 -33.27
C LEU A 364 -11.15 -13.80 -34.20
N PHE A 365 -11.18 -12.54 -33.79
CA PHE A 365 -11.62 -11.46 -34.68
C PHE A 365 -10.79 -11.36 -35.95
N GLY A 366 -9.45 -11.50 -35.85
CA GLY A 366 -8.57 -11.52 -37.02
C GLY A 366 -8.91 -12.66 -37.98
N ILE A 367 -9.15 -13.87 -37.45
CA ILE A 367 -9.63 -15.01 -38.25
C ILE A 367 -10.99 -14.69 -38.89
N GLY A 368 -11.90 -14.09 -38.13
CA GLY A 368 -13.21 -13.64 -38.60
C GLY A 368 -13.11 -12.64 -39.74
N LEU A 369 -12.19 -11.67 -39.67
CA LEU A 369 -11.93 -10.71 -40.76
C LEU A 369 -11.43 -11.39 -42.03
N CYS A 370 -10.50 -12.34 -41.91
CA CYS A 370 -10.02 -13.12 -43.04
C CYS A 370 -11.17 -13.91 -43.68
N LEU A 371 -11.95 -14.64 -42.88
CA LEU A 371 -13.09 -15.43 -43.36
C LEU A 371 -14.16 -14.53 -44.00
N PHE A 372 -14.48 -13.40 -43.38
CA PHE A 372 -15.42 -12.42 -43.89
C PHE A 372 -15.02 -11.89 -45.27
N SER A 373 -13.74 -11.57 -45.45
CA SER A 373 -13.23 -11.08 -46.74
C SER A 373 -13.39 -12.11 -47.87
N VAL A 374 -13.38 -13.40 -47.53
CA VAL A 374 -13.64 -14.50 -48.46
C VAL A 374 -15.13 -14.70 -48.69
N SER A 375 -15.94 -14.71 -47.62
CA SER A 375 -17.38 -15.01 -47.69
C SER A 375 -18.22 -13.89 -48.31
N SER A 376 -17.83 -12.64 -48.11
CA SER A 376 -18.55 -11.46 -48.63
C SER A 376 -18.33 -11.19 -50.13
N ASN A 377 -17.54 -12.04 -50.81
CA ASN A 377 -17.21 -11.90 -52.23
C ASN A 377 -16.72 -10.47 -52.60
N GLN A 378 -15.93 -9.87 -51.70
CA GLN A 378 -15.33 -8.55 -51.92
C GLN A 378 -14.39 -8.58 -53.12
N ALA A 379 -14.12 -7.41 -53.69
CA ALA A 379 -13.16 -7.28 -54.79
C ALA A 379 -11.82 -7.95 -54.42
N TYR A 380 -11.20 -8.60 -55.40
CA TYR A 380 -9.99 -9.42 -55.22
C TYR A 380 -8.89 -8.70 -54.42
N TYR A 381 -8.65 -7.42 -54.74
CA TYR A 381 -7.65 -6.60 -54.06
C TYR A 381 -7.97 -6.36 -52.57
N THR A 382 -9.23 -6.07 -52.23
CA THR A 382 -9.65 -5.84 -50.83
C THR A 382 -9.45 -7.09 -49.99
N ARG A 383 -9.81 -8.26 -50.52
CA ARG A 383 -9.58 -9.55 -49.86
C ARG A 383 -8.09 -9.81 -49.64
N LEU A 384 -7.29 -9.64 -50.69
CA LEU A 384 -5.84 -9.88 -50.62
C LEU A 384 -5.17 -8.96 -49.58
N ILE A 385 -5.46 -7.66 -49.63
CA ILE A 385 -4.90 -6.67 -48.70
C ILE A 385 -5.31 -7.00 -47.26
N THR A 386 -6.57 -7.36 -47.02
CA THR A 386 -7.06 -7.71 -45.68
C THR A 386 -6.29 -8.90 -45.11
N ILE A 387 -6.15 -9.99 -45.88
CA ILE A 387 -5.44 -11.20 -45.44
C ILE A 387 -3.95 -10.90 -45.15
N ILE A 388 -3.29 -10.13 -46.01
CA ILE A 388 -1.86 -9.78 -45.83
C ILE A 388 -1.68 -8.92 -44.57
N LEU A 389 -2.48 -7.86 -44.40
CA LEU A 389 -2.37 -6.97 -43.23
C LEU A 389 -2.69 -7.72 -41.93
N THR A 390 -3.76 -8.50 -41.90
CA THR A 390 -4.13 -9.28 -40.71
C THR A 390 -3.09 -10.33 -40.39
N GLY A 391 -2.57 -11.04 -41.40
CA GLY A 391 -1.50 -12.01 -41.23
C GLY A 391 -0.20 -11.39 -40.71
N ALA A 392 0.24 -10.28 -41.30
CA ALA A 392 1.42 -9.54 -40.86
C ALA A 392 1.26 -9.06 -39.40
N HIS A 393 0.11 -8.48 -39.06
CA HIS A 393 -0.18 -8.03 -37.71
C HIS A 393 -0.17 -9.19 -36.69
N ALA A 394 -0.74 -10.35 -37.04
CA ALA A 394 -0.69 -11.54 -36.20
C ALA A 394 0.74 -12.03 -35.95
N VAL A 395 1.60 -12.04 -36.99
CA VAL A 395 3.03 -12.38 -36.85
C VAL A 395 3.74 -11.43 -35.90
N PHE A 396 3.50 -10.11 -36.01
CA PHE A 396 4.09 -9.13 -35.08
C PHE A 396 3.63 -9.35 -33.64
N ILE A 397 2.33 -9.62 -33.41
CA ILE A 397 1.82 -9.91 -32.07
C ILE A 397 2.49 -11.16 -31.49
N VAL A 398 2.56 -12.25 -32.26
CA VAL A 398 3.20 -13.50 -31.82
C VAL A 398 4.67 -13.27 -31.51
N ALA A 399 5.39 -12.52 -32.34
CA ALA A 399 6.79 -12.17 -32.10
C ALA A 399 6.98 -11.38 -30.80
N ILE A 400 6.11 -10.39 -30.54
CA ILE A 400 6.14 -9.60 -29.29
C ILE A 400 5.87 -10.50 -28.07
N ILE A 401 4.86 -11.38 -28.16
CA ILE A 401 4.54 -12.33 -27.08
C ILE A 401 5.71 -13.28 -26.82
N LEU A 402 6.35 -13.81 -27.88
CA LEU A 402 7.53 -14.67 -27.75
C LEU A 402 8.72 -13.93 -27.12
N MET A 403 9.00 -12.69 -27.54
CA MET A 403 10.06 -11.89 -26.92
C MET A 403 9.78 -11.59 -25.44
N ALA A 404 8.53 -11.29 -25.09
CA ALA A 404 8.11 -11.06 -23.72
C ALA A 404 8.20 -12.34 -22.87
N SER A 405 7.77 -13.48 -23.41
CA SER A 405 7.81 -14.77 -22.72
C SER A 405 9.24 -15.28 -22.55
N ILE A 406 10.14 -15.09 -23.52
CA ILE A 406 11.57 -15.43 -23.39
C ILE A 406 12.19 -14.66 -22.22
N ARG A 407 11.88 -13.37 -22.05
CA ARG A 407 12.35 -12.61 -20.88
C ARG A 407 11.80 -13.17 -19.58
N PHE A 408 10.53 -13.56 -19.55
CA PHE A 408 9.92 -14.16 -18.37
C PHE A 408 10.54 -15.53 -18.02
N VAL A 409 10.74 -16.39 -19.01
CA VAL A 409 11.41 -17.69 -18.84
C VAL A 409 12.86 -17.50 -18.38
N ARG A 410 13.61 -16.55 -18.97
CA ARG A 410 14.97 -16.21 -18.53
C ARG A 410 15.05 -15.64 -17.12
N LEU A 411 13.95 -15.12 -16.56
CA LEU A 411 13.89 -14.68 -15.15
C LEU A 411 13.49 -15.80 -14.19
N LEU A 412 12.80 -16.84 -14.68
CA LEU A 412 12.41 -18.00 -13.89
C LEU A 412 13.52 -19.06 -13.80
N VAL A 413 14.28 -19.24 -14.87
CA VAL A 413 15.34 -20.26 -14.95
C VAL A 413 16.63 -19.99 -14.12
N PRO A 414 17.04 -18.75 -13.78
CA PRO A 414 18.31 -18.55 -13.07
C PRO A 414 18.29 -19.08 -11.63
N ASN A 415 17.17 -19.03 -10.91
CA ASN A 415 17.16 -19.35 -9.47
C ASN A 415 16.79 -20.80 -9.15
N THR A 416 16.19 -21.55 -10.07
CA THR A 416 15.88 -22.98 -9.83
C THR A 416 17.07 -23.88 -10.12
N PHE A 417 17.99 -23.49 -11.01
CA PHE A 417 19.18 -24.29 -11.31
C PHE A 417 20.28 -24.22 -10.23
N TYR A 418 20.37 -23.13 -9.45
CA TYR A 418 21.32 -23.06 -8.33
C TYR A 418 20.87 -23.82 -7.07
N ILE A 419 19.58 -24.14 -6.93
CA ILE A 419 19.08 -24.92 -5.78
C ILE A 419 19.25 -26.44 -6.01
N PHE A 420 19.41 -26.88 -7.26
CA PHE A 420 19.57 -28.31 -7.60
C PHE A 420 20.99 -28.75 -7.96
N CYS A 421 21.96 -27.83 -7.98
CA CYS A 421 23.37 -28.19 -7.92
C CYS A 421 23.90 -27.80 -6.53
N PRO A 422 23.80 -28.68 -5.51
CA PRO A 422 24.64 -28.51 -4.34
C PRO A 422 26.08 -28.48 -4.83
N SER A 423 26.87 -27.59 -4.22
CA SER A 423 28.30 -27.43 -4.47
C SER A 423 28.96 -28.76 -4.80
N TRP A 424 29.41 -28.91 -6.04
CA TRP A 424 30.66 -29.63 -6.27
C TRP A 424 31.72 -28.75 -5.64
N GLU A 425 31.83 -28.90 -4.32
CA GLU A 425 32.89 -28.37 -3.49
C GLU A 425 34.16 -29.02 -4.04
N GLU A 426 34.99 -28.16 -4.61
CA GLU A 426 36.29 -28.44 -5.20
C GLU A 426 37.27 -28.75 -4.05
N ASP A 427 36.94 -29.74 -3.23
CA ASP A 427 37.84 -30.29 -2.22
C ASP A 427 38.71 -31.36 -2.91
N ASP A 428 40.02 -31.23 -2.69
CA ASP A 428 41.09 -32.19 -2.97
C ASP A 428 41.71 -32.21 -4.37
N MET A 429 42.31 -31.08 -4.79
CA MET A 429 43.62 -31.11 -5.47
C MET A 429 44.52 -29.96 -4.99
N ASN A 430 45.12 -30.12 -3.81
CA ASN A 430 46.50 -29.71 -3.50
C ASN A 430 47.01 -30.30 -2.19
#